data_AF-A0A9D5K4H0-F1
#
_entry.id   AF-A0A9D5K4H0-F1
#
_cell.length_a   1.000
_cell.length_b   1.000
_cell.length_c   1.000
_cell.angle_alpha   90.00
_cell.angle_beta   90.00
_cell.angle_gamma   90.00
#
_symmetry.space_group_name_H-M   'P 1'
#
loop_
_entity.id
_entity.type
_entity.pdbx_description
1 polymer ?
#
loop_
_entity_poly.entity_id
_entity_poly.type
_entity_poly.pdbx_seq_one_letter_code
_entity_poly.pdbx_strand_id
1 'polypeptide(L)'
;MTIDVAEVKRRLKALLNDTNLVNEYIRCYGPTIDIKNIKEVKEKRARSLRATEEGNGEDPIFEIQVTCPICNQEEVTCYELRAKSQSIVHNKFLVPLYKGALGYRTVDYTLLSATVCPRCLFASPDKKDFTRPAGTSVPESKSQLSSNAVMALQEKIGERRAFLKNVSDYEGYFARPRTDDAAIASYRLACMRANVEAWFEQPYSLYKLGAYSLRIAKIIKDGGGDNREVLHEAMGYFEETFRTSNCPAEELEMQVIYSVTALALKLGDPKKANSYLGVFANLKNSRLTEMKENPKLNTATIQKWEDRARRLWEDRDEADLFANE
;
A
#
# COMPACT_ATOMS: atom_id res chain seq x y z
N MET A 1 0.28 -7.55 -43.28
CA MET A 1 -0.23 -6.17 -43.13
C MET A 1 0.48 -5.54 -41.95
N THR A 2 1.23 -4.46 -42.16
CA THR A 2 1.82 -3.66 -41.09
C THR A 2 0.71 -2.89 -40.40
N ILE A 3 0.41 -3.22 -39.14
CA ILE A 3 -0.61 -2.53 -38.35
C ILE A 3 -0.08 -1.12 -38.02
N ASP A 4 -0.79 -0.08 -38.46
CA ASP A 4 -0.49 1.30 -38.07
C ASP A 4 -0.95 1.56 -36.64
N VAL A 5 -0.03 1.37 -35.69
CA VAL A 5 -0.27 1.56 -34.25
C VAL A 5 -0.68 2.99 -33.92
N ALA A 6 -0.21 3.99 -34.67
CA ALA A 6 -0.52 5.40 -34.42
C ALA A 6 -1.98 5.71 -34.77
N GLU A 7 -2.46 5.18 -35.90
CA GLU A 7 -3.87 5.30 -36.30
C GLU A 7 -4.80 4.57 -35.34
N VAL A 8 -4.42 3.38 -34.87
CA VAL A 8 -5.19 2.63 -33.86
C VAL A 8 -5.28 3.41 -32.56
N LYS A 9 -4.16 3.98 -32.07
CA LYS A 9 -4.16 4.86 -30.87
C LYS A 9 -5.08 6.06 -31.03
N ARG A 10 -5.06 6.71 -32.20
CA ARG A 10 -5.92 7.88 -32.49
C ARG A 10 -7.40 7.53 -32.39
N ARG A 11 -7.81 6.41 -33.00
CA ARG A 11 -9.20 5.93 -32.97
C ARG A 11 -9.62 5.49 -31.57
N LEU A 12 -8.77 4.76 -30.85
CA LEU A 12 -9.03 4.38 -29.46
C LEU A 12 -9.16 5.61 -28.57
N LYS A 13 -8.36 6.66 -28.79
CA LYS A 13 -8.45 7.92 -28.04
C LYS A 13 -9.81 8.60 -28.24
N ALA A 14 -10.35 8.59 -29.46
CA ALA A 14 -11.69 9.10 -29.72
C ALA A 14 -12.80 8.28 -29.01
N LEU A 15 -12.60 6.97 -28.83
CA LEU A 15 -13.59 6.07 -28.22
C LEU A 15 -13.52 6.00 -26.69
N LEU A 16 -12.32 6.09 -26.13
CA LEU A 16 -12.05 5.95 -24.69
C LEU A 16 -11.93 7.32 -23.99
N ASN A 17 -11.64 8.39 -24.73
CA ASN A 17 -11.43 9.76 -24.24
C ASN A 17 -10.39 9.88 -23.10
N ASP A 18 -9.48 8.92 -23.00
CA ASP A 18 -8.46 8.87 -21.95
C ASP A 18 -7.22 8.16 -22.50
N THR A 19 -6.09 8.86 -22.51
CA THR A 19 -4.84 8.34 -23.08
C THR A 19 -4.30 7.15 -22.28
N ASN A 20 -4.51 7.12 -20.97
CA ASN A 20 -4.09 6.01 -20.12
C ASN A 20 -4.95 4.76 -20.39
N LEU A 21 -6.26 4.91 -20.62
CA LEU A 21 -7.11 3.78 -21.03
C LEU A 21 -6.73 3.24 -22.41
N VAL A 22 -6.34 4.11 -23.34
CA VAL A 22 -5.84 3.68 -24.66
C VAL A 22 -4.57 2.83 -24.49
N ASN A 23 -3.66 3.25 -23.61
CA ASN A 23 -2.44 2.51 -23.34
C ASN A 23 -2.72 1.18 -22.61
N GLU A 24 -3.65 1.14 -21.65
CA GLU A 24 -4.10 -0.10 -20.99
C GLU A 24 -4.71 -1.07 -22.00
N TYR A 25 -5.60 -0.57 -22.87
CA TYR A 25 -6.22 -1.38 -23.90
C TYR A 25 -5.17 -2.04 -24.81
N ILE A 26 -4.20 -1.26 -25.30
CA ILE A 26 -3.16 -1.77 -26.20
C ILE A 26 -2.25 -2.77 -25.48
N ARG A 27 -2.00 -2.59 -24.17
CA ARG A 27 -1.25 -3.55 -23.36
C ARG A 27 -1.96 -4.90 -23.27
N CYS A 28 -3.27 -4.90 -23.06
CA CYS A 28 -4.05 -6.12 -22.83
C CYS A 28 -4.42 -6.85 -24.13
N TYR A 29 -4.77 -6.11 -25.19
CA TYR A 29 -5.37 -6.68 -26.41
C TYR A 29 -4.53 -6.44 -27.67
N GLY A 30 -3.41 -5.73 -27.56
CA GLY A 30 -2.61 -5.32 -28.70
C GLY A 30 -3.23 -4.15 -29.50
N PRO A 31 -2.58 -3.74 -30.60
CA PRO A 31 -3.02 -2.62 -31.43
C PRO A 31 -4.13 -3.03 -32.41
N THR A 32 -5.22 -3.61 -31.92
CA THR A 32 -6.41 -3.98 -32.72
C THR A 32 -7.66 -3.33 -32.15
N ILE A 33 -8.62 -2.89 -32.96
CA ILE A 33 -9.85 -2.27 -32.45
C ILE A 33 -10.96 -3.31 -32.38
N ASP A 34 -11.34 -3.68 -31.17
CA ASP A 34 -12.49 -4.55 -30.87
C ASP A 34 -13.42 -3.87 -29.86
N ILE A 35 -14.71 -3.74 -30.23
CA ILE A 35 -15.74 -3.09 -29.42
C ILE A 35 -16.01 -3.84 -28.11
N LYS A 36 -15.94 -5.18 -28.10
CA LYS A 36 -16.12 -5.99 -26.88
C LYS A 36 -15.02 -5.67 -25.87
N ASN A 37 -13.77 -5.66 -26.31
CA ASN A 37 -12.63 -5.33 -25.47
C ASN A 37 -12.71 -3.88 -24.96
N ILE A 38 -13.20 -2.95 -25.80
CA ILE A 38 -13.38 -1.53 -25.40
C ILE A 38 -14.44 -1.43 -24.29
N LYS A 39 -15.55 -2.17 -24.41
CA LYS A 39 -16.58 -2.25 -23.38
C LYS A 39 -16.02 -2.85 -22.09
N GLU A 40 -15.24 -3.92 -22.20
CA GLU A 40 -14.63 -4.58 -21.05
C GLU A 40 -13.69 -3.65 -20.27
N VAL A 41 -12.82 -2.90 -20.96
CA VAL A 41 -11.94 -1.89 -20.31
C VAL A 41 -12.75 -0.78 -19.64
N LYS A 42 -13.81 -0.29 -20.30
CA LYS A 42 -14.71 0.72 -19.72
C LYS A 42 -15.46 0.19 -18.49
N GLU A 43 -15.96 -1.03 -18.55
CA GLU A 43 -16.67 -1.68 -17.43
C GLU A 43 -15.73 -2.01 -16.27
N LYS A 44 -14.50 -2.44 -16.54
CA LYS A 44 -13.47 -2.64 -15.53
C LYS A 44 -13.16 -1.33 -14.80
N ARG A 45 -12.95 -0.23 -15.55
CA ARG A 45 -12.78 1.11 -14.95
C ARG A 45 -14.00 1.51 -14.14
N ALA A 46 -15.20 1.37 -14.69
CA ALA A 46 -16.44 1.74 -13.99
C ALA A 46 -16.66 0.93 -12.71
N ARG A 47 -16.26 -0.34 -12.67
CA ARG A 47 -16.31 -1.18 -11.46
C ARG A 47 -15.33 -0.71 -10.40
N SER A 48 -14.06 -0.48 -10.76
CA SER A 48 -13.05 0.07 -9.85
C SER A 48 -13.50 1.41 -9.25
N LEU A 49 -14.11 2.29 -10.06
CA LEU A 49 -14.65 3.58 -9.61
C LEU A 49 -15.90 3.48 -8.72
N ARG A 50 -16.70 2.41 -8.84
CA ARG A 50 -17.91 2.20 -8.03
C ARG A 50 -17.63 1.50 -6.70
N ALA A 51 -16.63 0.62 -6.67
CA ALA A 51 -16.18 -0.03 -5.43
C ALA A 51 -15.53 0.94 -4.44
N THR A 52 -15.06 2.11 -4.92
CA THR A 52 -14.39 3.12 -4.11
C THR A 52 -15.27 3.97 -3.20
N GLU A 53 -16.56 4.12 -3.51
CA GLU A 53 -17.43 5.08 -2.81
C GLU A 53 -18.84 4.49 -2.63
N GLU A 54 -19.16 4.05 -1.42
CA GLU A 54 -20.47 3.45 -1.10
C GLU A 54 -21.28 4.31 -0.12
N GLY A 55 -22.57 4.49 -0.42
CA GLY A 55 -23.55 5.09 0.47
C GLY A 55 -23.86 6.58 0.22
N ASN A 56 -24.92 7.05 0.86
CA ASN A 56 -25.31 8.46 0.90
C ASN A 56 -24.64 9.12 2.11
N GLY A 57 -23.91 10.22 1.91
CA GLY A 57 -23.25 10.93 3.01
C GLY A 57 -22.25 11.96 2.53
N GLU A 58 -21.74 12.76 3.48
CA GLU A 58 -20.65 13.71 3.21
C GLU A 58 -19.37 13.00 2.78
N ASP A 59 -18.52 13.70 2.03
CA ASP A 59 -17.24 13.17 1.58
C ASP A 59 -16.20 13.14 2.72
N PRO A 60 -15.70 11.96 3.13
CA PRO A 60 -14.72 11.86 4.19
C PRO A 60 -13.33 12.34 3.77
N ILE A 61 -13.08 12.56 2.47
CA ILE A 61 -11.78 12.95 1.94
C ILE A 61 -11.70 14.47 1.77
N PHE A 62 -10.55 15.04 2.11
CA PHE A 62 -10.18 16.41 1.75
C PHE A 62 -8.77 16.44 1.18
N GLU A 63 -8.46 17.48 0.43
CA GLU A 63 -7.15 17.66 -0.20
C GLU A 63 -6.31 18.65 0.61
N ILE A 64 -5.02 18.35 0.71
CA ILE A 64 -3.99 19.31 1.15
C ILE A 64 -2.91 19.39 0.08
N GLN A 65 -2.23 20.53 0.04
CA GLN A 65 -1.10 20.76 -0.86
C GLN A 65 0.21 20.58 -0.11
N VAL A 66 1.12 19.79 -0.68
CA VAL A 66 2.45 19.52 -0.12
C VAL A 66 3.54 19.77 -1.15
N THR A 67 4.77 19.96 -0.68
CA THR A 67 5.96 20.12 -1.53
C THR A 67 6.76 18.82 -1.53
N CYS A 68 7.12 18.35 -2.72
CA CYS A 68 7.94 17.16 -2.88
C CYS A 68 9.38 17.42 -2.43
N PRO A 69 9.94 16.65 -1.49
CA PRO A 69 11.31 16.88 -1.00
C PRO A 69 12.38 16.45 -2.00
N ILE A 70 12.01 15.69 -3.05
CA ILE A 70 12.95 15.13 -4.01
C ILE A 70 13.19 16.12 -5.16
N CYS A 71 12.15 16.74 -5.69
CA CYS A 71 12.27 17.63 -6.86
C CYS A 71 11.76 19.05 -6.61
N ASN A 72 11.37 19.37 -5.38
CA ASN A 72 10.80 20.65 -4.97
C ASN A 72 9.58 21.07 -5.79
N GLN A 73 8.85 20.09 -6.34
CA GLN A 73 7.55 20.35 -6.93
C GLN A 73 6.60 20.79 -5.82
N GLU A 74 6.09 22.01 -5.93
CA GLU A 74 5.04 22.55 -5.08
C GLU A 74 3.66 22.06 -5.54
N GLU A 75 2.64 22.27 -4.70
CA GLU A 75 1.25 21.94 -5.00
C GLU A 75 1.03 20.47 -5.42
N VAL A 76 1.72 19.55 -4.74
CA VAL A 76 1.44 18.13 -4.89
C VAL A 76 0.18 17.80 -4.09
N THR A 77 -0.87 17.35 -4.78
CA THR A 77 -2.12 16.93 -4.17
C THR A 77 -1.93 15.71 -3.26
N CYS A 78 -2.25 15.88 -1.98
CA CYS A 78 -2.28 14.83 -0.97
C CYS A 78 -3.71 14.69 -0.44
N TYR A 79 -4.27 13.49 -0.52
CA TYR A 79 -5.60 13.18 0.01
C TYR A 79 -5.50 12.83 1.48
N GLU A 80 -6.42 13.32 2.31
CA GLU A 80 -6.47 13.06 3.74
C GLU A 80 -7.88 12.68 4.19
N LEU A 81 -7.97 11.82 5.22
CA LEU A 81 -9.23 11.48 5.87
C LEU A 81 -9.60 12.50 6.92
N ARG A 82 -10.85 12.97 6.89
CA ARG A 82 -11.44 13.74 7.99
C ARG A 82 -11.45 12.89 9.25
N ALA A 83 -11.04 13.47 10.37
CA ALA A 83 -10.99 12.76 11.65
C ALA A 83 -12.37 12.17 12.00
N LYS A 84 -12.41 10.90 12.41
CA LYS A 84 -13.63 10.15 12.79
C LYS A 84 -14.68 9.99 11.68
N SER A 85 -14.40 10.40 10.44
CA SER A 85 -15.33 10.24 9.31
C SER A 85 -15.50 8.78 8.87
N GLN A 86 -14.53 7.92 9.18
CA GLN A 86 -14.61 6.49 8.91
C GLN A 86 -14.22 5.69 10.16
N SER A 87 -14.93 4.60 10.39
CA SER A 87 -14.51 3.51 11.26
C SER A 87 -13.44 2.68 10.54
N ILE A 88 -12.33 2.42 11.23
CA ILE A 88 -11.20 1.66 10.69
C ILE A 88 -11.07 0.38 11.51
N VAL A 89 -11.34 -0.75 10.87
CA VAL A 89 -10.97 -2.07 11.38
C VAL A 89 -9.81 -2.61 10.55
N HIS A 90 -9.11 -3.63 11.03
CA HIS A 90 -8.02 -4.23 10.27
C HIS A 90 -8.38 -5.66 9.91
N ASN A 91 -8.05 -6.09 8.70
CA ASN A 91 -8.22 -7.48 8.31
C ASN A 91 -7.17 -8.39 8.98
N LYS A 92 -7.17 -9.68 8.62
CA LYS A 92 -6.25 -10.67 9.19
C LYS A 92 -4.78 -10.37 8.86
N PHE A 93 -4.51 -9.63 7.79
CA PHE A 93 -3.17 -9.13 7.42
C PHE A 93 -2.86 -7.74 7.95
N LEU A 94 -3.66 -7.20 8.87
CA LEU A 94 -3.48 -5.86 9.42
C LEU A 94 -3.63 -4.73 8.38
N VAL A 95 -4.27 -4.99 7.24
CA VAL A 95 -4.62 -3.94 6.27
C VAL A 95 -5.90 -3.24 6.73
N PRO A 96 -5.94 -1.90 6.75
CA PRO A 96 -7.14 -1.15 7.11
C PRO A 96 -8.33 -1.45 6.19
N LEU A 97 -9.50 -1.65 6.80
CA LEU A 97 -10.81 -1.71 6.17
C LEU A 97 -11.60 -0.49 6.66
N TYR A 98 -12.10 0.30 5.71
CA TYR A 98 -12.77 1.56 5.98
C TYR A 98 -14.29 1.39 5.87
N LYS A 99 -15.02 1.98 6.81
CA LYS A 99 -16.47 2.07 6.78
C LYS A 99 -16.93 3.46 7.17
N GLY A 100 -17.83 4.06 6.40
CA GLY A 100 -18.40 5.38 6.69
C GLY A 100 -18.98 5.46 8.11
N ALA A 101 -18.77 6.60 8.77
CA ALA A 101 -19.25 6.87 10.12
C ALA A 101 -19.77 8.32 10.22
N LEU A 102 -20.61 8.62 11.21
CA LEU A 102 -21.07 9.98 11.51
C LEU A 102 -21.66 10.76 10.31
N GLY A 103 -22.39 10.07 9.42
CA GLY A 103 -23.02 10.70 8.25
C GLY A 103 -22.11 10.85 7.02
N TYR A 104 -20.86 10.38 7.10
CA TYR A 104 -19.96 10.30 5.95
C TYR A 104 -20.16 8.99 5.17
N ARG A 105 -19.98 9.07 3.85
CA ARG A 105 -19.98 7.88 2.98
C ARG A 105 -18.75 7.00 3.21
N THR A 106 -18.82 5.74 2.86
CA THR A 106 -17.67 4.83 2.89
C THR A 106 -16.75 5.13 1.72
N VAL A 107 -15.45 5.27 1.98
CA VAL A 107 -14.43 5.42 0.94
C VAL A 107 -13.27 4.48 1.26
N ASP A 108 -12.85 3.64 0.31
CA ASP A 108 -11.62 2.88 0.47
C ASP A 108 -10.40 3.78 0.34
N TYR A 109 -9.96 4.31 1.49
CA TYR A 109 -8.81 5.19 1.56
C TYR A 109 -7.49 4.45 1.26
N THR A 110 -7.47 3.12 1.22
CA THR A 110 -6.30 2.37 0.76
C THR A 110 -5.90 2.80 -0.63
N LEU A 111 -6.85 3.13 -1.51
CA LEU A 111 -6.53 3.58 -2.86
C LEU A 111 -5.87 4.97 -2.86
N LEU A 112 -6.31 5.86 -1.96
CA LEU A 112 -5.92 7.26 -1.96
C LEU A 112 -4.73 7.60 -1.05
N SER A 113 -4.41 6.75 -0.06
CA SER A 113 -3.48 7.11 1.01
C SER A 113 -2.06 7.44 0.54
N ALA A 114 -1.61 6.83 -0.56
CA ALA A 114 -0.31 7.13 -1.15
C ALA A 114 -0.35 8.43 -1.96
N THR A 115 0.41 9.42 -1.53
CA THR A 115 0.66 10.65 -2.29
C THR A 115 1.78 10.42 -3.28
N VAL A 116 1.60 10.87 -4.53
CA VAL A 116 2.58 10.71 -5.61
C VAL A 116 2.91 12.07 -6.22
N CYS A 117 4.18 12.43 -6.27
CA CYS A 117 4.63 13.62 -6.97
C CYS A 117 4.57 13.39 -8.50
N PRO A 118 3.78 14.16 -9.26
CA PRO A 118 3.65 13.96 -10.71
C PRO A 118 4.95 14.27 -11.47
N ARG A 119 5.84 15.10 -10.90
CA ARG A 119 7.11 15.48 -11.54
C ARG A 119 8.22 14.45 -11.40
N CYS A 120 8.34 13.75 -10.27
CA CYS A 120 9.48 12.84 -10.06
C CYS A 120 9.10 11.43 -9.64
N LEU A 121 7.78 11.18 -9.54
CA LEU A 121 7.17 9.91 -9.15
C LEU A 121 7.63 9.41 -7.78
N PHE A 122 8.16 10.31 -6.93
CA PHE A 122 8.31 10.04 -5.52
C PHE A 122 6.93 9.78 -4.92
N ALA A 123 6.79 8.70 -4.15
CA ALA A 123 5.54 8.33 -3.53
C ALA A 123 5.73 7.94 -2.07
N SER A 124 4.77 8.32 -1.23
CA SER A 124 4.68 7.84 0.14
C SER A 124 3.24 7.93 0.68
N PRO A 125 2.78 6.95 1.48
CA PRO A 125 1.54 7.05 2.24
C PRO A 125 1.67 7.83 3.56
N ASP A 126 2.87 8.26 3.96
CA ASP A 126 3.05 9.15 5.12
C ASP A 126 3.28 10.59 4.66
N LYS A 127 2.33 11.47 4.96
CA LYS A 127 2.42 12.91 4.65
C LYS A 127 3.64 13.59 5.26
N LYS A 128 4.22 13.05 6.34
CA LYS A 128 5.46 13.59 6.96
C LYS A 128 6.69 13.39 6.08
N ASP A 129 6.61 12.52 5.08
CA ASP A 129 7.67 12.40 4.09
C ASP A 129 7.67 13.56 3.09
N PHE A 130 6.62 14.38 3.06
CA PHE A 130 6.55 15.59 2.25
C PHE A 130 6.79 16.85 3.10
N THR A 131 7.26 17.91 2.47
CA THR A 131 7.35 19.21 3.13
C THR A 131 5.98 19.88 3.09
N ARG A 132 5.47 20.32 4.25
CA ARG A 132 4.23 21.10 4.31
C ARG A 132 4.56 22.57 4.42
N PRO A 133 4.10 23.41 3.48
CA PRO A 133 4.36 24.84 3.51
C PRO A 133 3.80 25.45 4.80
N ALA A 134 4.43 26.52 5.26
CA ALA A 134 3.92 27.28 6.40
C ALA A 134 2.52 27.81 6.07
N GLY A 135 1.56 27.57 6.96
CA GLY A 135 0.25 28.21 6.92
C GLY A 135 0.27 29.49 7.76
N THR A 136 -0.83 30.24 7.73
CA THR A 136 -1.01 31.48 8.50
C THR A 136 -0.79 31.30 10.01
N SER A 137 -0.97 30.08 10.51
CA SER A 137 -0.87 29.72 11.95
C SER A 137 0.00 28.49 12.24
N VAL A 138 0.61 27.87 11.22
CA VAL A 138 1.36 26.61 11.37
C VAL A 138 2.73 26.77 10.72
N PRO A 139 3.83 26.55 11.47
CA PRO A 139 5.17 26.65 10.91
C PRO A 139 5.41 25.59 9.84
N GLU A 140 6.36 25.86 8.95
CA GLU A 140 6.78 24.89 7.94
C GLU A 140 7.21 23.57 8.60
N SER A 141 6.68 22.45 8.08
CA SER A 141 7.04 21.11 8.53
C SER A 141 7.89 20.47 7.44
N LYS A 142 9.20 20.37 7.67
CA LYS A 142 10.13 19.71 6.76
C LYS A 142 9.86 18.20 6.67
N SER A 143 10.24 17.60 5.54
CA SER A 143 10.23 16.16 5.34
C SER A 143 11.09 15.45 6.38
N GLN A 144 10.64 14.27 6.83
CA GLN A 144 11.40 13.39 7.74
C GLN A 144 12.47 12.54 7.03
N LEU A 145 12.59 12.62 5.69
CA LEU A 145 13.60 11.86 4.96
C LEU A 145 15.01 12.37 5.26
N SER A 146 15.96 11.44 5.40
CA SER A 146 17.37 11.79 5.53
C SER A 146 17.94 12.35 4.23
N SER A 147 18.92 13.24 4.33
CA SER A 147 19.56 13.85 3.15
C SER A 147 20.14 12.81 2.19
N ASN A 148 20.73 11.73 2.72
CA ASN A 148 21.26 10.63 1.90
C ASN A 148 20.16 9.90 1.12
N ALA A 149 19.02 9.64 1.75
CA ALA A 149 17.87 9.05 1.08
C ALA A 149 17.32 9.98 0.00
N VAL A 150 17.23 11.29 0.27
CA VAL A 150 16.80 12.28 -0.73
C VAL A 150 17.69 12.27 -1.96
N MET A 151 19.02 12.31 -1.78
CA MET A 151 19.98 12.29 -2.90
C MET A 151 19.85 11.01 -3.75
N ALA A 152 19.84 9.84 -3.11
CA ALA A 152 19.66 8.57 -3.83
C ALA A 152 18.31 8.49 -4.56
N LEU A 153 17.24 9.04 -3.96
CA LEU A 153 15.93 9.09 -4.60
C LEU A 153 15.91 10.08 -5.78
N GLN A 154 16.72 11.14 -5.77
CA GLN A 154 16.87 12.05 -6.91
C GLN A 154 17.56 11.34 -8.09
N GLU A 155 18.61 10.57 -7.83
CA GLU A 155 19.33 9.81 -8.87
C GLU A 155 18.43 8.75 -9.54
N LYS A 156 17.49 8.18 -8.78
CA LYS A 156 16.55 7.16 -9.26
C LYS A 156 15.26 7.67 -9.90
N ILE A 157 15.17 8.97 -10.22
CA ILE A 157 13.98 9.52 -10.93
C ILE A 157 13.75 8.80 -12.26
N GLY A 158 14.82 8.49 -13.00
CA GLY A 158 14.75 7.78 -14.28
C GLY A 158 14.13 6.38 -14.16
N GLU A 159 14.54 5.62 -13.15
CA GLU A 159 13.99 4.27 -12.87
C GLU A 159 12.49 4.31 -12.62
N ARG A 160 12.02 5.27 -11.78
CA ARG A 160 10.59 5.43 -11.48
C ARG A 160 9.78 5.83 -12.73
N ARG A 161 10.34 6.68 -13.59
CA ARG A 161 9.71 7.05 -14.87
C ARG A 161 9.66 5.89 -15.85
N ALA A 162 10.72 5.08 -15.92
CA ALA A 162 10.77 3.88 -16.75
C ALA A 162 9.74 2.83 -16.32
N PHE A 163 9.52 2.69 -15.00
CA PHE A 163 8.47 1.82 -14.44
C PHE A 163 7.07 2.21 -14.94
N LEU A 164 6.79 3.50 -15.09
CA LEU A 164 5.51 4.02 -15.61
C LEU A 164 5.60 4.60 -17.03
N LYS A 165 6.43 4.00 -17.90
CA LYS A 165 6.61 4.46 -19.29
C LYS A 165 5.34 4.52 -20.13
N ASN A 166 4.30 3.79 -19.74
CA ASN A 166 3.02 3.72 -20.44
C ASN A 166 1.98 4.74 -19.93
N VAL A 167 2.30 5.50 -18.89
CA VAL A 167 1.43 6.56 -18.37
C VAL A 167 1.91 7.89 -18.92
N SER A 168 1.02 8.62 -19.60
CA SER A 168 1.37 9.88 -20.27
C SER A 168 0.98 11.12 -19.46
N ASP A 169 -0.03 10.99 -18.60
CA ASP A 169 -0.51 12.04 -17.70
C ASP A 169 -0.49 11.49 -16.28
N TYR A 170 0.54 11.85 -15.52
CA TYR A 170 0.70 11.37 -14.14
C TYR A 170 -0.27 12.06 -13.17
N GLU A 171 -0.59 13.33 -13.40
CA GLU A 171 -1.47 14.09 -12.52
C GLU A 171 -2.89 13.51 -12.56
N GLY A 172 -3.45 13.33 -13.76
CA GLY A 172 -4.74 12.68 -13.93
C GLY A 172 -4.74 11.19 -13.55
N TYR A 173 -3.62 10.48 -13.75
CA TYR A 173 -3.53 9.05 -13.40
C TYR A 173 -3.60 8.80 -11.89
N PHE A 174 -2.98 9.68 -11.08
CA PHE A 174 -2.99 9.56 -9.62
C PHE A 174 -4.08 10.40 -8.95
N ALA A 175 -4.86 11.19 -9.69
CA ALA A 175 -5.98 11.94 -9.16
C ALA A 175 -7.14 11.03 -8.69
N ARG A 176 -8.02 11.60 -7.88
CA ARG A 176 -9.30 11.00 -7.51
C ARG A 176 -10.34 11.26 -8.63
N PRO A 177 -11.20 10.28 -8.98
CA PRO A 177 -11.25 8.93 -8.43
C PRO A 177 -10.12 8.05 -8.96
N ARG A 178 -9.39 7.41 -8.03
CA ARG A 178 -8.18 6.67 -8.35
C ARG A 178 -8.53 5.21 -8.64
N THR A 179 -8.03 4.71 -9.75
CA THR A 179 -8.22 3.31 -10.17
C THR A 179 -7.34 2.34 -9.38
N ASP A 180 -7.70 1.06 -9.39
CA ASP A 180 -6.91 -0.01 -8.76
C ASP A 180 -5.47 -0.04 -9.30
N ASP A 181 -5.31 0.02 -10.63
CA ASP A 181 -3.99 0.05 -11.30
C ASP A 181 -3.16 1.25 -10.81
N ALA A 182 -3.76 2.44 -10.70
CA ALA A 182 -3.07 3.63 -10.22
C ALA A 182 -2.71 3.55 -8.72
N ALA A 183 -3.58 2.96 -7.90
CA ALA A 183 -3.30 2.73 -6.49
C ALA A 183 -2.17 1.70 -6.29
N ILE A 184 -2.19 0.60 -7.04
CA ILE A 184 -1.11 -0.39 -7.07
C ILE A 184 0.21 0.27 -7.50
N ALA A 185 0.18 1.06 -8.58
CA ALA A 185 1.36 1.81 -9.03
C ALA A 185 1.88 2.77 -7.96
N SER A 186 1.00 3.43 -7.22
CA SER A 186 1.37 4.35 -6.12
C SER A 186 2.11 3.62 -5.00
N TYR A 187 1.65 2.43 -4.59
CA TYR A 187 2.35 1.62 -3.60
C TYR A 187 3.63 1.00 -4.14
N ARG A 188 3.69 0.60 -5.43
CA ARG A 188 4.94 0.12 -6.04
C ARG A 188 6.01 1.21 -6.07
N LEU A 189 5.63 2.45 -6.38
CA LEU A 189 6.54 3.61 -6.24
C LEU A 189 6.95 3.84 -4.78
N ALA A 190 6.04 3.66 -3.82
CA ALA A 190 6.37 3.74 -2.40
C ALA A 190 7.33 2.62 -1.95
N CYS A 191 7.21 1.41 -2.52
CA CYS A 191 8.18 0.33 -2.33
C CYS A 191 9.54 0.70 -2.93
N MET A 192 9.60 1.30 -4.12
CA MET A 192 10.88 1.79 -4.67
C MET A 192 11.56 2.80 -3.74
N ARG A 193 10.77 3.65 -3.07
CA ARG A 193 11.28 4.54 -2.02
C ARG A 193 11.78 3.78 -0.79
N ALA A 194 10.98 2.85 -0.26
CA ALA A 194 11.35 2.07 0.93
C ALA A 194 12.56 1.15 0.68
N ASN A 195 12.77 0.68 -0.55
CA ASN A 195 13.98 -0.05 -0.95
C ASN A 195 15.25 0.79 -0.86
N VAL A 196 15.18 2.09 -1.20
CA VAL A 196 16.31 3.01 -0.98
C VAL A 196 16.57 3.15 0.52
N GLU A 197 15.53 3.29 1.34
CA GLU A 197 15.69 3.35 2.79
C GLU A 197 16.29 2.08 3.38
N ALA A 198 15.89 0.91 2.87
CA ALA A 198 16.44 -0.39 3.27
C ALA A 198 17.93 -0.52 2.90
N TRP A 199 18.34 -0.01 1.74
CA TRP A 199 19.75 0.05 1.34
C TRP A 199 20.61 0.88 2.31
N PHE A 200 20.03 1.93 2.90
CA PHE A 200 20.65 2.73 3.95
C PHE A 200 20.38 2.22 5.37
N GLU A 201 19.90 0.98 5.50
CA GLU A 201 19.57 0.33 6.79
C GLU A 201 18.68 1.17 7.70
N GLN A 202 17.80 2.00 7.10
CA GLN A 202 16.88 2.81 7.90
C GLN A 202 15.90 1.90 8.64
N PRO A 203 15.61 2.17 9.92
CA PRO A 203 14.62 1.42 10.68
C PRO A 203 13.27 1.38 9.98
N TYR A 204 12.55 0.28 10.14
CA TYR A 204 11.21 0.04 9.62
C TYR A 204 11.09 -0.02 8.09
N SER A 205 12.17 0.11 7.33
CA SER A 205 12.12 0.11 5.86
C SER A 205 11.62 -1.22 5.28
N LEU A 206 12.10 -2.35 5.80
CA LEU A 206 11.62 -3.69 5.41
C LEU A 206 10.18 -3.92 5.86
N TYR A 207 9.80 -3.43 7.05
CA TYR A 207 8.42 -3.46 7.52
C TYR A 207 7.48 -2.68 6.57
N LYS A 208 7.89 -1.48 6.13
CA LYS A 208 7.14 -0.68 5.15
C LYS A 208 6.95 -1.46 3.84
N LEU A 209 7.99 -2.12 3.33
CA LEU A 209 7.91 -2.94 2.11
C LEU A 209 6.87 -4.07 2.24
N GLY A 210 6.88 -4.79 3.36
CA GLY A 210 5.87 -5.81 3.67
C GLY A 210 4.46 -5.23 3.74
N ALA A 211 4.27 -4.15 4.50
CA ALA A 211 2.97 -3.50 4.68
C ALA A 211 2.40 -2.92 3.38
N TYR A 212 3.25 -2.34 2.51
CA TYR A 212 2.82 -1.83 1.20
C TYR A 212 2.44 -2.97 0.26
N SER A 213 3.18 -4.08 0.30
CA SER A 213 2.86 -5.28 -0.47
C SER A 213 1.50 -5.87 -0.07
N LEU A 214 1.17 -5.89 1.23
CA LEU A 214 -0.15 -6.31 1.69
C LEU A 214 -1.29 -5.40 1.19
N ARG A 215 -1.07 -4.08 1.13
CA ARG A 215 -2.05 -3.15 0.54
C ARG A 215 -2.25 -3.40 -0.96
N ILE A 216 -1.17 -3.66 -1.70
CA ILE A 216 -1.25 -4.06 -3.10
C ILE A 216 -2.04 -5.37 -3.24
N ALA A 217 -1.75 -6.36 -2.40
CA ALA A 217 -2.42 -7.65 -2.43
C ALA A 217 -3.93 -7.52 -2.17
N LYS A 218 -4.33 -6.67 -1.22
CA LYS A 218 -5.74 -6.34 -0.97
C LYS A 218 -6.40 -5.73 -2.21
N ILE A 219 -5.79 -4.69 -2.79
CA ILE A 219 -6.35 -4.01 -3.98
C ILE A 219 -6.54 -4.98 -5.15
N ILE A 220 -5.56 -5.85 -5.40
CA ILE A 220 -5.66 -6.89 -6.43
C ILE A 220 -6.84 -7.83 -6.14
N LYS A 221 -6.99 -8.24 -4.88
CA LYS A 221 -8.05 -9.15 -4.45
C LYS A 221 -9.44 -8.53 -4.58
N ASP A 222 -9.61 -7.29 -4.13
CA ASP A 222 -10.87 -6.54 -4.26
C ASP A 222 -11.27 -6.38 -5.73
N GLY A 223 -10.29 -6.17 -6.61
CA GLY A 223 -10.47 -6.12 -8.06
C GLY A 223 -10.74 -7.49 -8.71
N GLY A 224 -10.80 -8.58 -7.93
CA GLY A 224 -11.06 -9.95 -8.39
C GLY A 224 -9.83 -10.67 -8.97
N GLY A 225 -8.63 -10.13 -8.81
CA GLY A 225 -7.39 -10.72 -9.28
C GLY A 225 -6.77 -11.73 -8.31
N ASP A 226 -5.76 -12.46 -8.80
CA ASP A 226 -4.90 -13.32 -7.96
C ASP A 226 -3.77 -12.48 -7.35
N ASN A 227 -3.71 -12.44 -6.02
CA ASN A 227 -2.73 -11.67 -5.26
C ASN A 227 -1.60 -12.53 -4.65
N ARG A 228 -1.56 -13.84 -4.94
CA ARG A 228 -0.67 -14.79 -4.27
C ARG A 228 0.81 -14.45 -4.39
N GLU A 229 1.27 -13.98 -5.55
CA GLU A 229 2.66 -13.56 -5.75
C GLU A 229 3.04 -12.39 -4.83
N VAL A 230 2.14 -11.42 -4.67
CA VAL A 230 2.37 -10.25 -3.81
C VAL A 230 2.34 -10.63 -2.34
N LEU A 231 1.54 -11.62 -1.95
CA LEU A 231 1.55 -12.18 -0.59
C LEU A 231 2.89 -12.89 -0.28
N HIS A 232 3.47 -13.61 -1.26
CA HIS A 232 4.82 -14.17 -1.12
C HIS A 232 5.88 -13.09 -0.96
N GLU A 233 5.78 -12.00 -1.74
CA GLU A 233 6.67 -10.84 -1.62
C GLU A 233 6.57 -10.21 -0.22
N ALA A 234 5.34 -9.97 0.27
CA ALA A 234 5.10 -9.45 1.61
C ALA A 234 5.72 -10.35 2.70
N MET A 235 5.55 -11.67 2.58
CA MET A 235 6.12 -12.65 3.51
C MET A 235 7.65 -12.55 3.55
N GLY A 236 8.31 -12.46 2.39
CA GLY A 236 9.77 -12.31 2.30
C GLY A 236 10.28 -11.06 3.03
N TYR A 237 9.61 -9.92 2.86
CA TYR A 237 9.99 -8.70 3.57
C TYR A 237 9.79 -8.80 5.09
N PHE A 238 8.71 -9.42 5.57
CA PHE A 238 8.48 -9.60 7.01
C PHE A 238 9.47 -10.60 7.63
N GLU A 239 9.79 -11.69 6.93
CA GLU A 239 10.83 -12.63 7.37
C GLU A 239 12.20 -11.94 7.50
N GLU A 240 12.57 -11.11 6.52
CA GLU A 240 13.82 -10.36 6.56
C GLU A 240 13.79 -9.27 7.64
N THR A 241 12.64 -8.61 7.84
CA THR A 241 12.45 -7.63 8.94
C THR A 241 12.72 -8.27 10.29
N PHE A 242 12.19 -9.48 10.50
CA PHE A 242 12.40 -10.25 11.73
C PHE A 242 13.86 -10.69 11.87
N ARG A 243 14.47 -11.23 10.81
CA ARG A 243 15.85 -11.72 10.82
C ARG A 243 16.88 -10.64 11.15
N THR A 244 16.68 -9.45 10.60
CA THR A 244 17.61 -8.32 10.75
C THR A 244 17.28 -7.42 11.94
N SER A 245 16.20 -7.72 12.67
CA SER A 245 15.65 -6.84 13.72
C SER A 245 15.51 -5.38 13.24
N ASN A 246 15.14 -5.17 11.96
CA ASN A 246 15.02 -3.84 11.34
C ASN A 246 13.92 -2.97 12.00
N CYS A 247 13.16 -3.52 12.94
CA CYS A 247 12.05 -2.88 13.60
C CYS A 247 12.25 -2.87 15.14
N PRO A 248 12.86 -1.82 15.72
CA PRO A 248 13.20 -1.79 17.14
C PRO A 248 12.00 -1.61 18.09
N ALA A 249 10.80 -1.37 17.56
CA ALA A 249 9.59 -1.23 18.38
C ALA A 249 8.92 -2.59 18.61
N GLU A 250 8.79 -3.00 19.88
CA GLU A 250 8.22 -4.30 20.28
C GLU A 250 6.83 -4.57 19.68
N GLU A 251 5.93 -3.58 19.69
CA GLU A 251 4.58 -3.74 19.11
C GLU A 251 4.64 -4.08 17.62
N LEU A 252 5.58 -3.49 16.87
CA LEU A 252 5.73 -3.74 15.45
C LEU A 252 6.48 -5.06 15.19
N GLU A 253 7.45 -5.43 16.02
CA GLU A 253 8.10 -6.73 15.95
C GLU A 253 7.09 -7.87 16.16
N MET A 254 6.17 -7.72 17.12
CA MET A 254 5.09 -8.69 17.33
C MET A 254 4.12 -8.74 16.15
N GLN A 255 3.83 -7.58 15.52
CA GLN A 255 3.06 -7.52 14.28
C GLN A 255 3.74 -8.25 13.12
N VAL A 256 5.07 -8.18 13.01
CA VAL A 256 5.85 -8.92 12.00
C VAL A 256 5.67 -10.43 12.19
N ILE A 257 5.87 -10.94 13.41
CA ILE A 257 5.72 -12.38 13.71
C ILE A 257 4.29 -12.84 13.43
N TYR A 258 3.29 -12.05 13.83
CA TYR A 258 1.88 -12.31 13.52
C TYR A 258 1.62 -12.33 12.01
N SER A 259 2.18 -11.37 11.26
CA SER A 259 1.97 -11.26 9.81
C SER A 259 2.60 -12.44 9.06
N VAL A 260 3.80 -12.89 9.46
CA VAL A 260 4.40 -14.11 8.90
C VAL A 260 3.54 -15.34 9.20
N THR A 261 3.01 -15.47 10.42
CA THR A 261 2.10 -16.56 10.79
C THR A 261 0.85 -16.55 9.90
N ALA A 262 0.21 -15.39 9.72
CA ALA A 262 -0.99 -15.25 8.90
C ALA A 262 -0.72 -15.56 7.43
N LEU A 263 0.38 -15.03 6.88
CA LEU A 263 0.76 -15.27 5.49
C LEU A 263 1.10 -16.74 5.24
N ALA A 264 1.84 -17.38 6.16
CA ALA A 264 2.17 -18.80 6.06
C ALA A 264 0.91 -19.67 6.03
N LEU A 265 -0.09 -19.40 6.88
CA LEU A 265 -1.39 -20.09 6.83
C LEU A 265 -2.10 -19.86 5.48
N LYS A 266 -2.22 -18.61 5.04
CA LYS A 266 -2.87 -18.29 3.76
C LYS A 266 -2.21 -18.95 2.56
N LEU A 267 -0.88 -19.02 2.56
CA LEU A 267 -0.09 -19.58 1.46
C LEU A 267 -0.01 -21.10 1.51
N GLY A 268 -0.58 -21.75 2.52
CA GLY A 268 -0.64 -23.20 2.67
C GLY A 268 0.61 -23.82 3.29
N ASP A 269 1.35 -23.07 4.12
CA ASP A 269 2.51 -23.52 4.88
C ASP A 269 2.25 -23.52 6.40
N PRO A 270 1.44 -24.48 6.91
CA PRO A 270 1.13 -24.55 8.33
C PRO A 270 2.36 -24.91 9.18
N LYS A 271 3.37 -25.57 8.61
CA LYS A 271 4.61 -25.87 9.34
C LYS A 271 5.35 -24.59 9.71
N LYS A 272 5.48 -23.66 8.75
CA LYS A 272 6.08 -22.35 9.01
C LYS A 272 5.24 -21.54 9.99
N ALA A 273 3.92 -21.49 9.82
CA ALA A 273 3.04 -20.80 10.76
C ALA A 273 3.22 -21.30 12.21
N ASN A 274 3.25 -22.62 12.42
CA ASN A 274 3.49 -23.21 13.73
C ASN A 274 4.89 -22.87 14.29
N SER A 275 5.91 -22.81 13.44
CA SER A 275 7.25 -22.38 13.85
C SER A 275 7.24 -20.95 14.41
N TYR A 276 6.52 -20.03 13.76
CA TYR A 276 6.42 -18.64 14.21
C TYR A 276 5.53 -18.47 15.45
N LEU A 277 4.54 -19.35 15.68
CA LEU A 277 3.87 -19.42 16.98
C LEU A 277 4.83 -19.79 18.12
N GLY A 278 5.78 -20.69 17.85
CA GLY A 278 6.85 -21.03 18.80
C GLY A 278 7.75 -19.84 19.15
N VAL A 279 7.95 -18.89 18.23
CA VAL A 279 8.72 -17.67 18.46
C VAL A 279 8.08 -16.81 19.56
N PHE A 280 6.75 -16.64 19.55
CA PHE A 280 6.05 -15.91 20.63
C PHE A 280 6.31 -16.53 22.00
N ALA A 281 6.23 -17.85 22.12
CA ALA A 281 6.47 -18.56 23.37
C ALA A 281 7.92 -18.35 23.86
N ASN A 282 8.90 -18.41 22.94
CA ASN A 282 10.30 -18.16 23.27
C ASN A 282 10.53 -16.73 23.76
N LEU A 283 10.00 -15.74 23.04
CA LEU A 283 10.13 -14.32 23.42
C LEU A 283 9.47 -14.03 24.78
N LYS A 284 8.29 -14.61 25.01
CA LYS A 284 7.59 -14.51 26.30
C LYS A 284 8.43 -15.08 27.45
N ASN A 285 9.02 -16.26 27.27
CA ASN A 285 9.85 -16.91 28.28
C ASN A 285 11.14 -16.13 28.56
N SER A 286 11.79 -15.61 27.52
CA SER A 286 12.95 -14.71 27.66
C SER A 286 12.57 -13.46 28.45
N ARG A 287 11.44 -12.81 28.10
CA ARG A 287 10.95 -11.62 28.80
C ARG A 287 10.60 -11.90 30.27
N LEU A 288 9.99 -13.04 30.58
CA LEU A 288 9.73 -13.45 31.97
C LEU A 288 11.02 -13.64 32.78
N THR A 289 12.11 -14.04 32.13
CA THR A 289 13.42 -14.17 32.76
C THR A 289 14.02 -12.80 33.01
N GLU A 290 14.02 -11.90 32.02
CA GLU A 290 14.46 -10.51 32.15
C GLU A 290 13.69 -9.74 33.24
N MET A 291 12.39 -10.02 33.39
CA MET A 291 11.55 -9.40 34.43
C MET A 291 12.02 -9.71 35.85
N LYS A 292 12.75 -10.82 36.08
CA LYS A 292 13.34 -11.12 37.40
C LYS A 292 14.41 -10.09 37.78
N GLU A 293 15.10 -9.55 36.79
CA GLU A 293 16.16 -8.55 36.95
C GLU A 293 15.62 -7.12 36.82
N ASN A 294 14.59 -6.93 35.99
CA ASN A 294 13.93 -5.65 35.80
C ASN A 294 12.39 -5.76 35.90
N PRO A 295 11.82 -5.55 37.10
CA PRO A 295 10.38 -5.66 37.34
C PRO A 295 9.50 -4.65 36.60
N LYS A 296 10.08 -3.65 35.91
CA LYS A 296 9.34 -2.67 35.11
C LYS A 296 8.93 -3.23 33.73
N LEU A 297 9.57 -4.31 33.30
CA LEU A 297 9.21 -4.98 32.06
C LEU A 297 7.89 -5.74 32.23
N ASN A 298 7.18 -5.96 31.12
CA ASN A 298 5.97 -6.79 31.10
C ASN A 298 5.91 -7.61 29.80
N THR A 299 4.95 -8.54 29.75
CA THR A 299 4.68 -9.44 28.61
C THR A 299 3.38 -9.12 27.89
N ALA A 300 2.71 -8.01 28.22
CA ALA A 300 1.34 -7.74 27.75
C ALA A 300 1.26 -7.63 26.22
N THR A 301 2.23 -6.95 25.61
CA THR A 301 2.34 -6.83 24.14
C THR A 301 2.51 -8.20 23.48
N ILE A 302 3.44 -9.01 23.99
CA ILE A 302 3.73 -10.35 23.47
C ILE A 302 2.49 -11.24 23.59
N GLN A 303 1.83 -11.24 24.76
CA GLN A 303 0.62 -12.05 25.01
C GLN A 303 -0.52 -11.69 24.06
N LYS A 304 -0.79 -10.39 23.89
CA LYS A 304 -1.84 -9.89 22.99
C LYS A 304 -1.68 -10.43 21.57
N TRP A 305 -0.46 -10.41 21.05
CA TRP A 305 -0.18 -10.85 19.68
C TRP A 305 -0.07 -12.37 19.55
N GLU A 306 0.46 -13.03 20.56
CA GLU A 306 0.44 -14.49 20.71
C GLU A 306 -0.99 -15.03 20.66
N ASP A 307 -1.90 -14.47 21.47
CA ASP A 307 -3.30 -14.89 21.51
C ASP A 307 -3.99 -14.67 20.16
N ARG A 308 -3.69 -13.56 19.49
CA ARG A 308 -4.24 -13.26 18.16
C ARG A 308 -3.74 -14.26 17.12
N ALA A 309 -2.47 -14.65 17.17
CA ALA A 309 -1.88 -15.63 16.28
C ALA A 309 -2.40 -17.06 16.55
N ARG A 310 -2.58 -17.43 17.83
CA ARG A 310 -3.17 -18.72 18.24
C ARG A 310 -4.59 -18.88 17.74
N ARG A 311 -5.44 -17.87 17.86
CA ARG A 311 -6.80 -17.91 17.29
C ARG A 311 -6.77 -18.16 15.79
N LEU A 312 -5.89 -17.48 15.06
CA LEU A 312 -5.74 -17.69 13.62
C LEU A 312 -5.33 -19.13 13.28
N TRP A 313 -4.52 -19.75 14.14
CA TRP A 313 -4.10 -21.15 13.99
C TRP A 313 -5.21 -22.15 14.32
N GLU A 314 -6.02 -21.86 15.33
CA GLU A 314 -7.19 -22.67 15.70
C GLU A 314 -8.22 -22.68 14.56
N ASP A 315 -8.44 -21.52 13.94
CA ASP A 315 -9.38 -21.32 12.83
C ASP A 315 -8.82 -21.75 11.45
N ARG A 316 -7.59 -22.31 11.39
CA ARG A 316 -6.87 -22.55 10.11
C ARG A 316 -7.58 -23.45 9.10
N ASP A 317 -8.49 -24.30 9.58
CA ASP A 317 -9.24 -25.26 8.77
C ASP A 317 -10.56 -24.63 8.25
N GLU A 318 -10.89 -23.39 8.64
CA GLU A 318 -12.04 -22.63 8.14
C GLU A 318 -11.79 -22.12 6.71
N ALA A 319 -12.70 -22.47 5.79
CA ALA A 319 -12.56 -22.13 4.36
C ALA A 319 -12.60 -20.61 4.09
N ASP A 320 -13.22 -19.84 4.97
CA ASP A 320 -13.44 -18.40 4.87
C ASP A 320 -12.57 -17.57 5.84
N LEU A 321 -11.57 -18.18 6.48
CA LEU A 321 -10.67 -17.51 7.44
C LEU A 321 -10.10 -16.17 6.91
N PHE A 322 -9.83 -16.12 5.61
CA PHE A 322 -9.28 -14.97 4.90
C PHE A 322 -10.26 -14.33 3.90
N ALA A 323 -11.57 -14.44 4.12
CA ALA A 323 -12.58 -13.89 3.20
C ALA A 323 -12.52 -12.36 3.04
N ASN A 324 -12.02 -11.63 4.05
CA ASN A 324 -11.92 -10.17 4.07
C ASN A 324 -10.46 -9.66 3.92
N GLU A 325 -9.62 -10.42 3.22
CA GLU A 325 -8.19 -10.13 3.02
C GLU A 325 -7.88 -8.98 2.06
#